data_AF-A0A2H5V0G1-F1
#
_entry.id   AF-A0A2H5V0G1-F1
#
_cell.length_a   1.000
_cell.length_b   1.000
_cell.length_c   1.000
_cell.angle_alpha   90.00
_cell.angle_beta   90.00
_cell.angle_gamma   90.00
#
_symmetry.space_group_name_H-M   'P 1'
#
loop_
_entity.id
_entity.type
_entity.pdbx_description
1 polymer ?
#
loop_
_entity_poly.entity_id
_entity_poly.type
_entity_poly.pdbx_seq_one_letter_code
_entity_poly.pdbx_strand_id
1 'polypeptide(L)'
;MVESVLVASTGEYGASIGCRLATKGYKTIFYSPNPSLTENIAKYRLDLYRFISREKFVQILSDGFFKVAREPPDSADALIIFSDMLEGGRPVQRETENLVRRLASSTRVAHSIVYSLLCVPGTSSRLHQIFKKYAEESLKEKVFGYAGLLHRENTIHPSYLEDENAVRLLTSCFDELFFVRDLEVAEALTISLLSLDAVHNAVINHVFRIHGVTPPPELYRQVGPDTEDVMRYLKGRERLHGRLVSYAEKYLSNMFDVSCRELVKKVQRISSKRVAKILYLAGDERSGEILRSYLPAKKCRVNVATLGTVYEMLRLRQLVGGEYDLVVLDPWYCYLRGALSDLVGEDKIIVLSGIHPSDVGV
;
A
#
# COMPACT_ATOMS: atom_id res chain seq x y z
N MET A 1 -5.26 -27.05 -20.94
CA MET A 1 -6.68 -26.75 -20.68
C MET A 1 -6.76 -25.34 -20.12
N VAL A 2 -7.78 -24.55 -20.47
CA VAL A 2 -7.98 -23.22 -19.89
C VAL A 2 -8.67 -23.39 -18.55
N GLU A 3 -7.97 -23.12 -17.46
CA GLU A 3 -8.50 -23.18 -16.09
C GLU A 3 -9.63 -22.14 -15.92
N SER A 4 -10.73 -22.59 -15.32
CA SER A 4 -11.90 -21.79 -14.97
C SER A 4 -11.79 -21.28 -13.53
N VAL A 5 -11.95 -19.99 -13.31
CA VAL A 5 -11.81 -19.36 -12.00
C VAL A 5 -13.08 -18.62 -11.64
N LEU A 6 -13.70 -18.98 -10.53
CA LEU A 6 -14.81 -18.23 -9.94
C LEU A 6 -14.24 -17.19 -8.98
N VAL A 7 -14.49 -15.91 -9.26
CA VAL A 7 -14.22 -14.81 -8.33
C VAL A 7 -15.55 -14.35 -7.73
N ALA A 8 -15.76 -14.66 -6.45
CA ALA A 8 -16.98 -14.33 -5.74
C ALA A 8 -16.72 -13.16 -4.78
N SER A 9 -17.60 -12.15 -4.78
CA SER A 9 -17.35 -10.92 -4.02
C SER A 9 -18.60 -10.28 -3.44
N THR A 10 -18.50 -9.75 -2.23
CA THR A 10 -19.51 -8.84 -1.63
C THR A 10 -19.34 -7.38 -2.08
N GLY A 11 -18.18 -7.00 -2.60
CA GLY A 11 -17.86 -5.66 -3.09
C GLY A 11 -17.51 -5.59 -4.58
N GLU A 12 -17.29 -4.39 -5.10
CA GLU A 12 -16.99 -4.15 -6.53
C GLU A 12 -15.56 -4.55 -6.91
N TYR A 13 -14.61 -4.42 -5.98
CA TYR A 13 -13.18 -4.64 -6.25
C TYR A 13 -12.83 -6.08 -6.63
N GLY A 14 -13.63 -7.08 -6.25
CA GLY A 14 -13.42 -8.46 -6.70
C GLY A 14 -13.50 -8.61 -8.23
N ALA A 15 -14.23 -7.73 -8.93
CA ALA A 15 -14.29 -7.77 -10.39
C ALA A 15 -12.94 -7.44 -11.04
N SER A 16 -12.13 -6.58 -10.41
CA SER A 16 -10.79 -6.23 -10.89
C SER A 16 -9.86 -7.46 -10.91
N ILE A 17 -9.98 -8.34 -9.91
CA ILE A 17 -9.22 -9.60 -9.80
C ILE A 17 -9.60 -10.53 -10.96
N GLY A 18 -10.90 -10.76 -11.18
CA GLY A 18 -11.38 -11.60 -12.28
C GLY A 18 -10.97 -11.07 -13.64
N CYS A 19 -11.07 -9.75 -13.84
CA CYS A 19 -10.63 -9.09 -15.06
C CYS A 19 -9.11 -9.27 -15.29
N ARG A 20 -8.29 -9.14 -14.25
CA ARG A 20 -6.83 -9.36 -14.35
C ARG A 20 -6.49 -10.80 -14.73
N LEU A 21 -7.13 -11.78 -14.10
CA LEU A 21 -6.99 -13.19 -14.47
C LEU A 21 -7.39 -13.42 -15.95
N ALA A 22 -8.48 -12.80 -16.41
CA ALA A 22 -8.91 -12.89 -17.81
C ALA A 22 -7.86 -12.35 -18.79
N THR A 23 -7.15 -11.27 -18.45
CA THR A 23 -6.06 -10.74 -19.30
C THR A 23 -4.90 -11.71 -19.48
N LYS A 24 -4.72 -12.65 -18.54
CA LYS A 24 -3.71 -13.70 -18.58
C LYS A 24 -4.20 -14.99 -19.25
N GLY A 25 -5.43 -14.99 -19.77
CA GLY A 25 -6.00 -16.10 -20.54
C GLY A 25 -6.84 -17.09 -19.72
N TYR A 26 -7.11 -16.80 -18.45
CA TYR A 26 -8.01 -17.62 -17.63
C TYR A 26 -9.48 -17.35 -17.96
N LYS A 27 -10.32 -18.39 -17.92
CA LYS A 27 -11.78 -18.21 -18.02
C LYS A 27 -12.32 -17.84 -16.65
N THR A 28 -12.73 -16.60 -16.50
CA THR A 28 -13.12 -16.05 -15.19
C THR A 28 -14.59 -15.74 -15.15
N ILE A 29 -15.22 -16.15 -14.06
CA ILE A 29 -16.62 -15.88 -13.77
C ILE A 29 -16.63 -15.03 -12.50
N PHE A 30 -17.12 -13.81 -12.60
CA PHE A 30 -17.39 -12.97 -11.45
C PHE A 30 -18.83 -13.21 -10.96
N TYR A 31 -18.99 -13.40 -9.65
CA TYR A 31 -20.29 -13.52 -9.01
C TYR A 31 -20.37 -12.61 -7.78
N SER A 32 -21.51 -11.94 -7.60
CA SER A 32 -21.84 -11.21 -6.39
C SER A 32 -23.28 -11.50 -5.98
N PRO A 33 -23.57 -11.64 -4.67
CA PRO A 33 -24.95 -11.77 -4.20
C PRO A 33 -25.73 -10.45 -4.32
N ASN A 34 -25.05 -9.32 -4.58
CA ASN A 34 -25.69 -8.03 -4.77
C ASN A 34 -25.93 -7.75 -6.27
N PRO A 35 -27.19 -7.79 -6.75
CA PRO A 35 -27.50 -7.63 -8.17
C PRO A 35 -27.12 -6.25 -8.72
N SER A 36 -27.13 -5.19 -7.90
CA SER A 36 -26.73 -3.85 -8.37
C SER A 36 -25.24 -3.78 -8.73
N LEU A 37 -24.39 -4.60 -8.10
CA LEU A 37 -22.97 -4.69 -8.45
C LEU A 37 -22.79 -5.38 -9.81
N THR A 38 -23.55 -6.45 -10.07
CA THR A 38 -23.41 -7.21 -11.32
C THR A 38 -23.71 -6.38 -12.58
N GLU A 39 -24.65 -5.43 -12.51
CA GLU A 39 -24.97 -4.55 -13.64
C GLU A 39 -23.90 -3.47 -13.87
N ASN A 40 -23.26 -3.00 -12.81
CA ASN A 40 -22.24 -1.96 -12.88
C ASN A 40 -20.87 -2.51 -13.28
N ILE A 41 -20.57 -3.76 -12.94
CA ILE A 41 -19.29 -4.42 -13.21
C ILE A 41 -19.09 -4.70 -14.71
N ALA A 42 -20.18 -4.90 -15.45
CA ALA A 42 -20.14 -5.05 -16.91
C ALA A 42 -19.78 -3.73 -17.65
N LYS A 43 -19.83 -2.58 -16.96
CA LYS A 43 -19.43 -1.29 -17.51
C LYS A 43 -17.97 -1.01 -17.18
N TYR A 44 -17.21 -0.52 -18.15
CA TYR A 44 -15.83 -0.12 -17.90
C TYR A 44 -15.78 1.10 -16.97
N ARG A 45 -15.11 0.92 -15.83
CA ARG A 45 -14.89 1.90 -14.78
C ARG A 45 -13.40 2.03 -14.50
N LEU A 46 -12.86 3.23 -14.70
CA LEU A 46 -11.41 3.47 -14.63
C LEU A 46 -10.86 3.24 -13.22
N ASP A 47 -11.65 3.55 -12.18
CA ASP A 47 -11.32 3.33 -10.78
C ASP A 47 -11.14 1.84 -10.44
N LEU A 48 -11.94 0.96 -11.05
CA LEU A 48 -11.87 -0.49 -10.84
C LEU A 48 -10.86 -1.19 -11.76
N TYR A 49 -10.69 -0.69 -12.98
CA TYR A 49 -9.95 -1.37 -14.06
C TYR A 49 -8.76 -0.56 -14.57
N ARG A 50 -8.12 0.23 -13.71
CA ARG A 50 -7.00 1.12 -14.07
C ARG A 50 -5.81 0.42 -14.77
N PHE A 51 -5.63 -0.89 -14.56
CA PHE A 51 -4.56 -1.70 -15.16
C PHE A 51 -4.82 -2.14 -16.61
N ILE A 52 -6.04 -1.95 -17.13
CA ILE A 52 -6.43 -2.45 -18.45
C ILE A 52 -7.10 -1.32 -19.25
N SER A 53 -6.79 -1.23 -20.55
CA SER A 53 -7.48 -0.27 -21.41
C SER A 53 -8.93 -0.68 -21.64
N ARG A 54 -9.79 0.28 -21.99
CA ARG A 54 -11.19 0.02 -22.30
C ARG A 54 -11.33 -0.96 -23.47
N GLU A 55 -10.50 -0.84 -24.49
CA GLU A 55 -10.51 -1.71 -25.68
C GLU A 55 -10.18 -3.15 -25.28
N LYS A 56 -9.16 -3.35 -24.44
CA LYS A 56 -8.79 -4.68 -23.97
C LYS A 56 -9.84 -5.27 -23.05
N PHE A 57 -10.49 -4.45 -22.21
CA PHE A 57 -11.63 -4.87 -21.38
C PHE A 57 -12.82 -5.35 -22.23
N VAL A 58 -13.19 -4.60 -23.27
CA VAL A 58 -14.24 -5.01 -24.21
C VAL A 58 -13.85 -6.29 -24.94
N GLN A 59 -12.59 -6.44 -25.33
CA GLN A 59 -12.09 -7.65 -25.97
C GLN A 59 -12.27 -8.89 -25.06
N ILE A 60 -11.81 -8.86 -23.81
CA ILE A 60 -11.93 -10.03 -22.92
C ILE A 60 -13.38 -10.41 -22.60
N LEU A 61 -14.29 -9.44 -22.60
CA LEU A 61 -15.74 -9.67 -22.47
C LEU A 61 -16.30 -10.34 -23.73
N SER A 62 -15.97 -9.81 -24.91
CA SER A 62 -16.41 -10.33 -26.21
C SER A 62 -15.88 -11.74 -26.47
N ASP A 63 -14.62 -11.98 -26.14
CA ASP A 63 -13.95 -13.28 -26.27
C ASP A 63 -14.43 -14.29 -25.21
N GLY A 64 -15.21 -13.83 -24.21
CA GLY A 64 -15.80 -14.67 -23.19
C GLY A 64 -14.83 -15.14 -22.10
N PHE A 65 -13.66 -14.50 -21.98
CA PHE A 65 -12.68 -14.77 -20.91
C PHE A 65 -13.10 -14.18 -19.57
N PHE A 66 -13.90 -13.11 -19.55
CA PHE A 66 -14.51 -12.56 -18.34
C PHE A 66 -16.03 -12.56 -18.48
N LYS A 67 -16.73 -13.15 -17.51
CA LYS A 67 -18.20 -13.19 -17.47
C LYS A 67 -18.72 -12.79 -16.11
N VAL A 68 -19.84 -12.09 -16.07
CA VAL A 68 -20.57 -11.79 -14.83
C VAL A 68 -21.76 -12.74 -14.74
N ALA A 69 -21.82 -13.53 -13.66
CA ALA A 69 -22.90 -14.49 -13.43
C ALA A 69 -23.88 -13.96 -12.37
N ARG A 70 -25.18 -14.25 -12.57
CA ARG A 70 -26.25 -13.94 -11.62
C ARG A 70 -26.35 -14.95 -10.48
N GLU A 71 -25.87 -16.16 -10.74
CA GLU A 71 -25.82 -17.27 -9.78
C GLU A 71 -24.42 -17.89 -9.83
N PRO A 72 -23.95 -18.51 -8.73
CA PRO A 72 -22.70 -19.26 -8.76
C PRO A 72 -22.76 -20.38 -9.81
N PRO A 73 -21.68 -20.60 -10.58
CA PRO A 73 -21.60 -21.74 -11.49
C PRO A 73 -21.53 -23.07 -10.72
N ASP A 74 -22.03 -24.13 -11.35
CA ASP A 74 -22.00 -25.50 -10.81
C ASP A 74 -20.58 -26.04 -10.61
N SER A 75 -19.60 -25.52 -11.36
CA SER A 75 -18.19 -25.94 -11.27
C SER A 75 -17.23 -24.81 -11.61
N ALA A 76 -16.06 -24.79 -10.96
CA ALA A 76 -14.94 -23.90 -11.26
C ALA A 76 -13.63 -24.52 -10.77
N ASP A 77 -12.55 -24.51 -11.54
CA ASP A 77 -11.30 -25.18 -11.12
C ASP A 77 -10.70 -24.54 -9.86
N ALA A 78 -10.81 -23.20 -9.73
CA ALA A 78 -10.41 -22.45 -8.54
C ALA A 78 -11.50 -21.47 -8.10
N LEU A 79 -11.59 -21.27 -6.79
CA LEU A 79 -12.49 -20.31 -6.16
C LEU A 79 -11.68 -19.22 -5.44
N ILE A 80 -11.91 -17.96 -5.79
CA ILE A 80 -11.36 -16.80 -5.08
C ILE A 80 -12.53 -16.05 -4.45
N ILE A 81 -12.49 -15.87 -3.13
CA ILE A 81 -13.52 -15.17 -2.35
C ILE A 81 -12.95 -13.85 -1.89
N PHE A 82 -13.53 -12.75 -2.37
CA PHE A 82 -13.13 -11.39 -2.04
C PHE A 82 -14.15 -10.70 -1.13
N SER A 83 -13.68 -9.98 -0.12
CA SER A 83 -14.53 -9.13 0.74
C SER A 83 -13.69 -8.16 1.56
N ASP A 84 -14.17 -6.92 1.70
CA ASP A 84 -13.70 -6.01 2.74
C ASP A 84 -14.61 -6.10 3.96
N MET A 85 -14.14 -6.81 4.99
CA MET A 85 -14.87 -7.06 6.23
C MET A 85 -14.50 -6.07 7.33
N LEU A 86 -13.56 -5.15 7.09
CA LEU A 86 -13.24 -4.05 8.01
C LEU A 86 -14.12 -2.83 7.75
N GLU A 87 -14.39 -2.49 6.49
CA GLU A 87 -15.21 -1.33 6.09
C GLU A 87 -16.64 -1.41 6.64
N GLY A 88 -17.31 -2.53 6.40
CA GLY A 88 -18.75 -2.66 6.64
C GLY A 88 -19.16 -3.29 7.97
N GLY A 89 -18.19 -3.62 8.84
CA GLY A 89 -18.46 -4.19 10.17
C GLY A 89 -19.31 -5.47 10.16
N ARG A 90 -20.15 -5.66 11.18
CA ARG A 90 -20.97 -6.89 11.36
C ARG A 90 -21.90 -7.22 10.16
N PRO A 91 -22.56 -6.25 9.50
CA PRO A 91 -23.37 -6.51 8.32
C PRO A 91 -22.60 -7.21 7.19
N VAL A 92 -21.48 -6.63 6.74
CA VAL A 92 -20.68 -7.21 5.64
C VAL A 92 -20.06 -8.54 6.03
N GLN A 93 -19.74 -8.73 7.33
CA GLN A 93 -19.32 -10.04 7.81
C GLN A 93 -20.39 -11.11 7.62
N ARG A 94 -21.65 -10.81 7.94
CA ARG A 94 -22.78 -11.74 7.74
C ARG A 94 -23.02 -12.01 6.26
N GLU A 95 -22.92 -10.98 5.42
CA GLU A 95 -23.05 -11.14 3.97
C GLU A 95 -21.96 -12.02 3.39
N THR A 96 -20.72 -11.86 3.85
CA THR A 96 -19.58 -12.68 3.45
C THR A 96 -19.77 -14.13 3.90
N GLU A 97 -20.23 -14.36 5.12
CA GLU A 97 -20.57 -15.72 5.57
C GLU A 97 -21.69 -16.35 4.73
N ASN A 98 -22.73 -15.59 4.41
CA ASN A 98 -23.83 -16.08 3.57
C ASN A 98 -23.37 -16.38 2.15
N LEU A 99 -22.45 -15.56 1.60
CA LEU A 99 -21.79 -15.82 0.32
C LEU A 99 -21.03 -17.15 0.37
N VAL A 100 -20.19 -17.35 1.39
CA VAL A 100 -19.42 -18.59 1.58
C VAL A 100 -20.34 -19.82 1.70
N ARG A 101 -21.43 -19.72 2.47
CA ARG A 101 -22.44 -20.81 2.57
C ARG A 101 -23.06 -21.13 1.23
N ARG A 102 -23.46 -20.10 0.47
CA ARG A 102 -24.07 -20.28 -0.85
C ARG A 102 -23.09 -20.96 -1.82
N LEU A 103 -21.83 -20.50 -1.87
CA LEU A 103 -20.80 -21.09 -2.71
C LEU A 103 -20.54 -22.57 -2.34
N ALA A 104 -20.44 -22.87 -1.05
CA ALA A 104 -20.26 -24.23 -0.55
C ALA A 104 -21.40 -25.18 -1.00
N SER A 105 -22.64 -24.68 -1.05
CA SER A 105 -23.81 -25.49 -1.43
C SER A 105 -24.08 -25.55 -2.94
N SER A 106 -23.46 -24.69 -3.76
CA SER A 106 -23.77 -24.58 -5.20
C SER A 106 -22.62 -24.99 -6.11
N THR A 107 -21.38 -24.76 -5.70
CA THR A 107 -20.20 -25.06 -6.52
C THR A 107 -19.65 -26.43 -6.16
N ARG A 108 -19.78 -27.40 -7.07
CA ARG A 108 -19.50 -28.83 -6.83
C ARG A 108 -18.05 -29.25 -7.06
N VAL A 109 -17.28 -28.44 -7.77
CA VAL A 109 -15.89 -28.74 -8.09
C VAL A 109 -15.14 -27.45 -7.91
N ALA A 110 -14.30 -27.37 -6.88
CA ALA A 110 -13.23 -26.41 -6.75
C ALA A 110 -12.02 -27.15 -6.18
N HIS A 111 -10.88 -27.08 -6.86
CA HIS A 111 -9.64 -27.73 -6.39
C HIS A 111 -8.97 -26.91 -5.28
N SER A 112 -9.16 -25.60 -5.30
CA SER A 112 -8.47 -24.66 -4.42
C SER A 112 -9.40 -23.50 -4.06
N ILE A 113 -9.38 -23.09 -2.80
CA ILE A 113 -10.17 -21.97 -2.30
C ILE A 113 -9.21 -20.91 -1.74
N VAL A 114 -9.21 -19.72 -2.31
CA VAL A 114 -8.39 -18.60 -1.85
C VAL A 114 -9.27 -17.50 -1.29
N TYR A 115 -9.01 -17.10 -0.05
CA TYR A 115 -9.60 -15.93 0.58
C TYR A 115 -8.73 -14.70 0.31
N SER A 116 -9.27 -13.70 -0.38
CA SER A 116 -8.64 -12.39 -0.58
C SER A 116 -9.44 -11.36 0.19
N LEU A 117 -9.09 -11.17 1.46
CA LEU A 117 -9.95 -10.44 2.42
C LEU A 117 -9.19 -9.32 3.11
N LEU A 118 -9.90 -8.21 3.34
CA LEU A 118 -9.53 -7.26 4.38
C LEU A 118 -10.28 -7.62 5.66
N CYS A 119 -9.62 -8.28 6.61
CA CYS A 119 -10.29 -8.84 7.77
C CYS A 119 -9.38 -8.94 9.00
N VAL A 120 -9.98 -9.15 10.18
CA VAL A 120 -9.25 -9.44 11.42
C VAL A 120 -8.58 -10.83 11.31
N PRO A 121 -7.37 -11.03 11.87
CA PRO A 121 -6.72 -12.35 11.88
C PRO A 121 -7.62 -13.46 12.47
N GLY A 122 -7.60 -14.63 11.84
CA GLY A 122 -8.43 -15.81 12.12
C GLY A 122 -9.75 -15.84 11.33
N THR A 123 -10.04 -14.83 10.50
CA THR A 123 -11.31 -14.76 9.76
C THR A 123 -11.38 -15.77 8.63
N SER A 124 -10.31 -15.93 7.84
CA SER A 124 -10.29 -16.90 6.74
C SER A 124 -10.42 -18.33 7.25
N SER A 125 -9.76 -18.67 8.36
CA SER A 125 -9.93 -19.94 9.07
C SER A 125 -11.41 -20.19 9.47
N ARG A 126 -12.09 -19.18 10.02
CA ARG A 126 -13.52 -19.26 10.37
C ARG A 126 -14.40 -19.43 9.13
N LEU A 127 -14.18 -18.65 8.07
CA LEU A 127 -14.94 -18.76 6.83
C LEU A 127 -14.74 -20.13 6.18
N HIS A 128 -13.54 -20.67 6.21
CA HIS A 128 -13.28 -22.00 5.71
C HIS A 128 -13.98 -23.10 6.51
N GLN A 129 -14.07 -22.98 7.84
CA GLN A 129 -14.90 -23.89 8.65
C GLN A 129 -16.38 -23.82 8.26
N ILE A 130 -16.89 -22.62 7.97
CA ILE A 130 -18.25 -22.45 7.44
C ILE A 130 -18.37 -23.15 6.09
N PHE A 131 -17.41 -22.95 5.18
CA PHE A 131 -17.40 -23.62 3.88
C PHE A 131 -17.50 -25.14 4.04
N LYS A 132 -16.61 -25.76 4.84
CA LYS A 132 -16.61 -27.21 5.09
C LYS A 132 -17.93 -27.73 5.68
N LYS A 133 -18.63 -26.92 6.48
CA LYS A 133 -19.90 -27.32 7.09
C LYS A 133 -21.02 -27.50 6.07
N TYR A 134 -21.02 -26.70 5.00
CA TYR A 134 -22.10 -26.67 3.99
C TYR A 134 -21.71 -27.30 2.65
N ALA A 135 -20.44 -27.62 2.47
CA ALA A 135 -19.94 -28.28 1.27
C ALA A 135 -20.23 -29.79 1.27
N GLU A 136 -20.38 -30.37 0.07
CA GLU A 136 -20.41 -31.82 -0.12
C GLU A 136 -19.12 -32.46 0.39
N GLU A 137 -19.16 -33.74 0.79
CA GLU A 137 -18.04 -34.42 1.45
C GLU A 137 -16.74 -34.36 0.62
N SER A 138 -16.85 -34.46 -0.70
CA SER A 138 -15.75 -34.39 -1.68
C SER A 138 -15.00 -33.04 -1.70
N LEU A 139 -15.59 -32.00 -1.12
CA LEU A 139 -15.05 -30.64 -1.09
C LEU A 139 -14.46 -30.26 0.28
N LYS A 140 -14.72 -31.05 1.33
CA LYS A 140 -14.28 -30.73 2.70
C LYS A 140 -12.76 -30.85 2.92
N GLU A 141 -12.10 -31.67 2.09
CA GLU A 141 -10.65 -31.89 2.14
C GLU A 141 -9.88 -30.96 1.20
N LYS A 142 -10.55 -30.02 0.51
CA LYS A 142 -9.89 -29.11 -0.42
C LYS A 142 -8.95 -28.15 0.30
N VAL A 143 -7.83 -27.91 -0.35
CA VAL A 143 -6.78 -27.01 0.12
C VAL A 143 -7.28 -25.57 0.05
N PHE A 144 -7.01 -24.80 1.10
CA PHE A 144 -7.38 -23.39 1.14
C PHE A 144 -6.18 -22.52 1.43
N GLY A 145 -6.30 -21.26 1.05
CA GLY A 145 -5.26 -20.27 1.26
C GLY A 145 -5.83 -18.87 1.45
N TYR A 146 -4.93 -17.95 1.72
CA TYR A 146 -5.16 -16.53 1.84
C TYR A 146 -4.21 -15.79 0.90
N ALA A 147 -4.69 -14.75 0.24
CA ALA A 147 -3.87 -13.87 -0.58
C ALA A 147 -4.39 -12.45 -0.49
N GLY A 148 -3.76 -11.63 0.37
CA GLY A 148 -4.07 -10.24 0.75
C GLY A 148 -5.16 -9.50 -0.01
N LEU A 149 -4.85 -8.29 -0.50
CA LEU A 149 -5.76 -7.47 -1.31
C LEU A 149 -5.31 -7.42 -2.75
N LEU A 150 -5.71 -8.44 -3.53
CA LEU A 150 -5.25 -8.62 -4.91
C LEU A 150 -5.76 -7.54 -5.88
N HIS A 151 -6.74 -6.72 -5.49
CA HIS A 151 -7.20 -5.58 -6.32
C HIS A 151 -6.23 -4.39 -6.28
N ARG A 152 -5.38 -4.28 -5.26
CA ARG A 152 -4.38 -3.20 -5.18
C ARG A 152 -3.20 -3.47 -6.12
N GLU A 153 -2.61 -2.39 -6.62
CA GLU A 153 -1.44 -2.44 -7.52
C GLU A 153 -0.24 -1.87 -6.80
N ASN A 154 0.95 -2.38 -7.15
CA ASN A 154 2.24 -1.92 -6.59
C ASN A 154 2.26 -2.02 -5.06
N THR A 155 1.66 -3.09 -4.53
CA THR A 155 1.65 -3.39 -3.10
C THR A 155 2.04 -4.84 -2.90
N ILE A 156 2.86 -5.08 -1.88
CA ILE A 156 3.13 -6.43 -1.41
C ILE A 156 1.81 -7.07 -0.94
N HIS A 157 1.55 -8.29 -1.39
CA HIS A 157 0.37 -9.08 -1.01
C HIS A 157 0.80 -10.25 -0.12
N PRO A 158 0.76 -10.10 1.22
CA PRO A 158 1.00 -11.21 2.13
C PRO A 158 0.05 -12.36 1.84
N SER A 159 0.60 -13.55 1.65
CA SER A 159 -0.12 -14.70 1.14
C SER A 159 0.28 -15.97 1.89
N TYR A 160 -0.69 -16.82 2.15
CA TYR A 160 -0.52 -18.18 2.65
C TYR A 160 -1.21 -19.12 1.67
N LEU A 161 -0.46 -19.93 0.92
CA LEU A 161 -1.03 -20.86 -0.05
C LEU A 161 -0.40 -22.24 0.15
N GLU A 162 -1.23 -23.24 0.39
CA GLU A 162 -0.80 -24.64 0.51
C GLU A 162 -0.85 -25.39 -0.84
N ASP A 163 -1.64 -24.91 -1.80
CA ASP A 163 -1.85 -25.56 -3.09
C ASP A 163 -0.99 -24.94 -4.19
N GLU A 164 -0.21 -25.80 -4.88
CA GLU A 164 0.67 -25.39 -5.97
C GLU A 164 -0.10 -24.81 -7.17
N ASN A 165 -1.34 -25.24 -7.42
CA ASN A 165 -2.15 -24.66 -8.50
C ASN A 165 -2.57 -23.23 -8.16
N ALA A 166 -2.98 -22.97 -6.92
CA ALA A 166 -3.27 -21.62 -6.42
C ALA A 166 -2.02 -20.73 -6.47
N VAL A 167 -0.85 -21.26 -6.11
CA VAL A 167 0.43 -20.55 -6.25
C VAL A 167 0.70 -20.19 -7.71
N ARG A 168 0.59 -21.15 -8.64
CA ARG A 168 0.79 -20.92 -10.08
C ARG A 168 -0.21 -19.90 -10.63
N LEU A 169 -1.49 -20.04 -10.30
CA LEU A 169 -2.56 -19.14 -10.72
C LEU A 169 -2.26 -17.71 -10.30
N LEU A 170 -1.96 -17.49 -9.02
CA LEU A 170 -1.75 -16.14 -8.49
C LEU A 170 -0.42 -15.55 -8.96
N THR A 171 0.68 -16.32 -8.95
CA THR A 171 2.00 -15.81 -9.41
C THR A 171 2.02 -15.45 -10.89
N SER A 172 1.17 -16.04 -11.73
CA SER A 172 1.04 -15.64 -13.14
C SER A 172 0.38 -14.26 -13.35
N CYS A 173 -0.33 -13.79 -12.34
CA CYS A 173 -1.20 -12.60 -12.41
C CYS A 173 -0.75 -11.46 -11.48
N PHE A 174 0.01 -11.77 -10.44
CA PHE A 174 0.42 -10.83 -9.39
C PHE A 174 1.91 -10.98 -9.10
N ASP A 175 2.67 -9.92 -9.36
CA ASP A 175 4.14 -9.95 -9.29
C ASP A 175 4.68 -9.79 -7.84
N GLU A 176 3.86 -9.30 -6.91
CA GLU A 176 4.29 -8.91 -5.54
C GLU A 176 3.70 -9.80 -4.43
N LEU A 177 3.56 -11.11 -4.67
CA LEU A 177 3.11 -12.06 -3.64
C LEU A 177 4.23 -12.33 -2.63
N PHE A 178 3.94 -12.14 -1.34
CA PHE A 178 4.85 -12.44 -0.24
C PHE A 178 4.33 -13.63 0.55
N PHE A 179 4.93 -14.81 0.32
CA PHE A 179 4.49 -16.04 0.96
C PHE A 179 4.97 -16.15 2.41
N VAL A 180 4.02 -16.37 3.30
CA VAL A 180 4.26 -16.67 4.72
C VAL A 180 3.76 -18.07 5.06
N ARG A 181 4.27 -18.62 6.15
CA ARG A 181 3.98 -20.00 6.59
C ARG A 181 2.74 -20.12 7.47
N ASP A 182 2.14 -19.00 7.85
CA ASP A 182 1.03 -18.95 8.80
C ASP A 182 -0.05 -18.02 8.25
N LEU A 183 -1.29 -18.50 8.24
CA LEU A 183 -2.42 -17.83 7.63
C LEU A 183 -2.80 -16.57 8.41
N GLU A 184 -2.91 -16.66 9.73
CA GLU A 184 -3.25 -15.52 10.59
C GLU A 184 -2.16 -14.44 10.53
N VAL A 185 -0.89 -14.84 10.37
CA VAL A 185 0.21 -13.90 10.10
C VAL A 185 0.03 -13.21 8.75
N ALA A 186 -0.42 -13.90 7.69
CA ALA A 186 -0.68 -13.29 6.39
C ALA A 186 -1.78 -12.21 6.48
N GLU A 187 -2.87 -12.51 7.19
CA GLU A 187 -3.97 -11.56 7.45
C GLU A 187 -3.47 -10.35 8.26
N ALA A 188 -2.68 -10.60 9.32
CA ALA A 188 -2.12 -9.54 10.16
C ALA A 188 -1.14 -8.63 9.40
N LEU A 189 -0.29 -9.20 8.54
CA LEU A 189 0.63 -8.45 7.70
C LEU A 189 -0.11 -7.58 6.69
N THR A 190 -1.22 -8.07 6.13
CA THR A 190 -2.05 -7.27 5.22
C THR A 190 -2.56 -6.02 5.92
N ILE A 191 -3.16 -6.14 7.12
CA ILE A 191 -3.56 -4.97 7.91
C ILE A 191 -2.36 -4.08 8.25
N SER A 192 -1.21 -4.65 8.60
CA SER A 192 -0.03 -3.89 9.02
C SER A 192 0.53 -3.05 7.88
N LEU A 193 0.63 -3.59 6.68
CA LEU A 193 1.07 -2.85 5.49
C LEU A 193 0.10 -1.72 5.14
N LEU A 194 -1.21 -1.98 5.19
CA LEU A 194 -2.23 -0.94 5.00
C LEU A 194 -2.17 0.15 6.08
N SER A 195 -1.85 -0.23 7.31
CA SER A 195 -1.68 0.72 8.41
C SER A 195 -0.47 1.63 8.18
N LEU A 196 0.63 1.07 7.67
CA LEU A 196 1.83 1.84 7.30
C LEU A 196 1.53 2.81 6.15
N ASP A 197 0.84 2.35 5.10
CA ASP A 197 0.35 3.21 4.02
C ASP A 197 -0.50 4.36 4.58
N ALA A 198 -1.44 4.03 5.47
CA ALA A 198 -2.34 5.01 6.06
C ALA A 198 -1.62 6.06 6.90
N VAL A 199 -0.66 5.64 7.73
CA VAL A 199 0.17 6.54 8.54
C VAL A 199 1.02 7.42 7.64
N HIS A 200 1.64 6.86 6.61
CA HIS A 200 2.42 7.63 5.64
C HIS A 200 1.55 8.71 4.98
N ASN A 201 0.35 8.36 4.55
CA ASN A 201 -0.59 9.31 3.94
C ASN A 201 -1.08 10.37 4.93
N ALA A 202 -1.33 10.00 6.18
CA ALA A 202 -1.71 10.95 7.22
C ALA A 202 -0.60 11.98 7.45
N VAL A 203 0.66 11.54 7.50
CA VAL A 203 1.83 12.41 7.60
C VAL A 203 1.93 13.33 6.38
N ILE A 204 1.79 12.79 5.16
CA ILE A 204 1.80 13.59 3.93
C ILE A 204 0.73 14.68 4.00
N ASN A 205 -0.53 14.31 4.25
CA ASN A 205 -1.65 15.25 4.34
C ASN A 205 -1.44 16.30 5.44
N HIS A 206 -0.88 15.90 6.58
CA HIS A 206 -0.60 16.82 7.68
C HIS A 206 0.45 17.86 7.29
N VAL A 207 1.54 17.43 6.66
CA VAL A 207 2.61 18.33 6.19
C VAL A 207 2.08 19.31 5.14
N PHE A 208 1.35 18.84 4.15
CA PHE A 208 0.76 19.71 3.13
C PHE A 208 -0.25 20.70 3.71
N ARG A 209 -1.02 20.29 4.72
CA ARG A 209 -1.92 21.17 5.47
C ARG A 209 -1.18 22.27 6.24
N ILE A 210 -0.06 21.95 6.90
CA ILE A 210 0.78 22.94 7.60
C ILE A 210 1.27 24.00 6.60
N HIS A 211 1.68 23.58 5.42
CA HIS A 211 2.21 24.48 4.40
C HIS A 211 1.12 25.18 3.55
N GLY A 212 -0.16 24.88 3.77
CA GLY A 212 -1.27 25.48 3.03
C GLY A 212 -1.30 25.09 1.54
N VAL A 213 -0.74 23.94 1.19
CA VAL A 213 -0.63 23.45 -0.19
C VAL A 213 -1.41 22.13 -0.33
N THR A 214 -2.03 21.89 -1.49
CA THR A 214 -2.66 20.60 -1.78
C THR A 214 -1.60 19.60 -2.27
N PRO A 215 -1.56 18.36 -1.76
CA PRO A 215 -0.60 17.37 -2.26
C PRO A 215 -0.84 17.09 -3.75
N PRO A 216 0.23 16.95 -4.56
CA PRO A 216 0.09 16.51 -5.94
C PRO A 216 -0.64 15.14 -6.02
N PRO A 217 -1.54 14.94 -7.00
CA PRO A 217 -2.28 13.69 -7.20
C PRO A 217 -1.42 12.42 -7.25
N GLU A 218 -0.17 12.56 -7.67
CA GLU A 218 0.82 11.48 -7.75
C GLU A 218 1.19 10.91 -6.37
N LEU A 219 1.15 11.72 -5.32
CA LEU A 219 1.36 11.28 -3.93
C LEU A 219 0.12 10.57 -3.35
N TYR A 220 -1.06 10.76 -3.96
CA TYR A 220 -2.30 10.06 -3.59
C TYR A 220 -2.49 8.72 -4.30
N ARG A 221 -1.65 8.38 -5.30
CA ARG A 221 -1.84 7.19 -6.17
C ARG A 221 -1.87 5.85 -5.43
N GLN A 222 -1.59 5.83 -4.13
CA GLN A 222 -1.59 4.63 -3.31
C GLN A 222 -2.74 4.58 -2.29
N VAL A 223 -3.65 5.55 -2.18
CA VAL A 223 -4.73 5.49 -1.19
C VAL A 223 -5.97 4.83 -1.79
N GLY A 224 -6.22 3.58 -1.42
CA GLY A 224 -7.51 2.92 -1.67
C GLY A 224 -8.45 3.13 -0.48
N PRO A 225 -9.79 2.94 -0.65
CA PRO A 225 -10.74 2.95 0.47
C PRO A 225 -10.32 2.00 1.61
N ASP A 226 -9.69 0.88 1.27
CA ASP A 226 -9.12 -0.11 2.21
C ASP A 226 -8.20 0.52 3.28
N THR A 227 -7.46 1.57 2.92
CA THR A 227 -6.54 2.29 3.81
C THR A 227 -7.30 3.12 4.85
N GLU A 228 -8.44 3.72 4.46
CA GLU A 228 -9.31 4.48 5.38
C GLU A 228 -10.03 3.55 6.37
N ASP A 229 -10.39 2.34 5.93
CA ASP A 229 -11.08 1.36 6.76
C ASP A 229 -10.18 0.76 7.84
N VAL A 230 -8.91 0.53 7.51
CA VAL A 230 -7.89 0.17 8.51
C VAL A 230 -7.72 1.29 9.53
N MET A 231 -7.69 2.56 9.11
CA MET A 231 -7.63 3.69 10.06
C MET A 231 -8.85 3.75 10.97
N ARG A 232 -10.05 3.53 10.42
CA ARG A 232 -11.30 3.49 11.20
C ARG A 232 -11.29 2.35 12.21
N TYR A 233 -10.83 1.16 11.81
CA TYR A 233 -10.64 0.01 12.68
C TYR A 233 -9.62 0.26 13.80
N LEU A 234 -8.47 0.87 13.49
CA LEU A 234 -7.47 1.24 14.48
C LEU A 234 -7.97 2.33 15.44
N LYS A 235 -8.76 3.29 14.94
CA LYS A 235 -9.38 4.36 15.74
C LYS A 235 -10.40 3.81 16.75
N GLY A 236 -11.18 2.80 16.37
CA GLY A 236 -12.09 2.08 17.28
C GLY A 236 -11.38 1.27 18.38
N ARG A 237 -10.05 1.12 18.30
CA ARG A 237 -9.21 0.44 19.30
C ARG A 237 -8.30 1.44 20.02
N GLU A 238 -8.86 2.57 20.47
CA GLU A 238 -8.22 3.79 21.06
C GLU A 238 -6.89 3.63 21.84
N ARG A 239 -6.58 2.47 22.44
CA ARG A 239 -5.27 2.19 23.08
C ARG A 239 -4.12 1.87 22.11
N LEU A 240 -4.42 1.40 20.90
CA LEU A 240 -3.44 1.09 19.86
C LEU A 240 -3.07 2.33 19.05
N HIS A 241 -4.03 3.21 18.74
CA HIS A 241 -3.78 4.40 17.91
C HIS A 241 -2.77 5.35 18.56
N GLY A 242 -2.88 5.62 19.86
CA GLY A 242 -1.88 6.40 20.59
C GLY A 242 -0.50 5.72 20.60
N ARG A 243 -0.46 4.39 20.74
CA ARG A 243 0.81 3.63 20.74
C ARG A 243 1.44 3.48 19.36
N LEU A 244 0.65 3.39 18.29
CA LEU A 244 1.12 3.25 16.91
C LEU A 244 1.58 4.60 16.36
N VAL A 245 0.86 5.68 16.69
CA VAL A 245 1.32 7.05 16.46
C VAL A 245 2.59 7.28 17.28
N SER A 246 2.60 7.04 18.60
CA SER A 246 3.84 7.18 19.39
C SER A 246 4.98 6.24 18.96
N TYR A 247 4.68 5.08 18.39
CA TYR A 247 5.71 4.18 17.85
C TYR A 247 6.23 4.68 16.51
N ALA A 248 5.36 5.17 15.62
CA ALA A 248 5.75 5.80 14.37
C ALA A 248 6.54 7.10 14.64
N GLU A 249 6.07 7.94 15.55
CA GLU A 249 6.77 9.11 16.09
C GLU A 249 8.14 8.73 16.62
N LYS A 250 8.23 7.71 17.50
CA LYS A 250 9.49 7.24 18.07
C LYS A 250 10.41 6.62 17.02
N TYR A 251 9.87 5.86 16.08
CA TYR A 251 10.64 5.26 14.99
C TYR A 251 11.20 6.33 14.05
N LEU A 252 10.37 7.28 13.62
CA LEU A 252 10.74 8.37 12.73
C LEU A 252 11.69 9.35 13.42
N SER A 253 11.49 9.64 14.72
CA SER A 253 12.43 10.40 15.55
C SER A 253 13.77 9.68 15.71
N ASN A 254 13.78 8.36 15.94
CA ASN A 254 15.02 7.58 15.98
C ASN A 254 15.75 7.58 14.62
N MET A 255 15.02 7.51 13.52
CA MET A 255 15.60 7.57 12.17
C MET A 255 16.19 8.96 11.85
N PHE A 256 15.54 10.03 12.33
CA PHE A 256 16.05 11.40 12.25
C PHE A 256 17.32 11.56 13.08
N ASP A 257 17.32 11.08 14.32
CA ASP A 257 18.48 11.06 15.21
C ASP A 257 19.67 10.33 14.57
N VAL A 258 19.43 9.16 13.97
CA VAL A 258 20.46 8.39 13.27
C VAL A 258 21.03 9.19 12.09
N SER A 259 20.15 9.79 11.27
CA SER A 259 20.54 10.63 10.13
C SER A 259 21.36 11.85 10.56
N CYS A 260 20.95 12.52 11.64
CA CYS A 260 21.66 13.66 12.23
C CYS A 260 23.02 13.24 12.81
N ARG A 261 23.12 12.08 13.46
CA ARG A 261 24.42 11.56 13.93
C ARG A 261 25.37 11.22 12.78
N GLU A 262 24.86 10.69 11.67
CA GLU A 262 25.66 10.46 10.46
C GLU A 262 26.14 11.77 9.82
N LEU A 263 25.27 12.77 9.76
CA LEU A 263 25.62 14.12 9.35
C LEU A 263 26.73 14.69 10.24
N VAL A 264 26.60 14.60 11.57
CA VAL A 264 27.62 15.06 12.53
C VAL A 264 28.96 14.36 12.29
N LYS A 265 28.96 13.04 12.06
CA LYS A 265 30.19 12.30 11.72
C LYS A 265 30.83 12.81 10.42
N LYS A 266 30.03 13.05 9.37
CA LYS A 266 30.52 13.61 8.10
C LYS A 266 31.09 15.02 8.31
N VAL A 267 30.39 15.86 9.06
CA VAL A 267 30.82 17.23 9.39
C VAL A 267 32.07 17.24 10.27
N GLN A 268 32.24 16.32 11.21
CA GLN A 268 33.47 16.19 12.01
C GLN A 268 34.68 15.79 11.14
N ARG A 269 34.47 14.92 10.15
CA ARG A 269 35.53 14.57 9.17
C ARG A 269 35.96 15.78 8.36
N ILE A 270 35.01 16.57 7.85
CA ILE A 270 35.27 17.81 7.09
C ILE A 270 35.90 18.89 8.00
N SER A 271 35.33 19.07 9.19
CA SER A 271 35.68 20.16 10.11
C SER A 271 36.93 19.94 10.96
N SER A 272 37.56 18.77 10.82
CA SER A 272 38.92 18.56 11.31
C SER A 272 39.94 19.48 10.63
N LYS A 273 39.61 20.04 9.44
CA LYS A 273 40.51 20.87 8.62
C LYS A 273 40.09 22.34 8.49
N ARG A 274 38.79 22.68 8.56
CA ARG A 274 38.25 24.06 8.43
C ARG A 274 36.78 24.15 8.87
N VAL A 275 36.20 25.35 8.90
CA VAL A 275 34.74 25.51 9.12
C VAL A 275 33.98 24.94 7.93
N ALA A 276 33.03 24.03 8.16
CA ALA A 276 32.19 23.43 7.12
C ALA A 276 31.01 24.36 6.77
N LYS A 277 30.83 24.65 5.48
CA LYS A 277 29.67 25.38 4.96
C LYS A 277 28.61 24.39 4.50
N ILE A 278 27.42 24.48 5.10
CA ILE A 278 26.32 23.55 4.86
C ILE A 278 25.14 24.36 4.31
N LEU A 279 24.65 23.96 3.14
CA LEU A 279 23.35 24.42 2.65
C LEU A 279 22.31 23.40 3.07
N TYR A 280 21.26 23.84 3.76
CA TYR A 280 20.14 23.02 4.14
C TYR A 280 18.88 23.50 3.42
N LEU A 281 18.34 22.66 2.54
CA LEU A 281 17.07 22.89 1.86
C LEU A 281 15.96 22.34 2.76
N ALA A 282 15.25 23.27 3.40
CA ALA A 282 14.33 22.96 4.49
C ALA A 282 12.87 23.17 4.08
N GLY A 283 11.98 22.33 4.59
CA GLY A 283 10.53 22.48 4.43
C GLY A 283 10.02 23.78 5.07
N ASP A 284 10.65 24.15 6.18
CA ASP A 284 10.44 25.39 6.92
C ASP A 284 11.74 25.88 7.60
N GLU A 285 11.73 27.11 8.11
CA GLU A 285 12.91 27.70 8.76
C GLU A 285 13.25 27.04 10.12
N ARG A 286 12.24 26.51 10.84
CA ARG A 286 12.39 25.91 12.19
C ARG A 286 13.20 24.63 12.15
N SER A 287 13.01 23.85 11.09
CA SER A 287 13.79 22.65 10.80
C SER A 287 15.29 22.94 10.74
N GLY A 288 15.65 24.13 10.26
CA GLY A 288 17.04 24.60 10.21
C GLY A 288 17.63 24.89 11.58
N GLU A 289 16.84 25.38 12.52
CA GLU A 289 17.27 25.60 13.91
C GLU A 289 17.53 24.28 14.64
N ILE A 290 16.68 23.28 14.40
CA ILE A 290 16.84 21.94 14.97
C ILE A 290 18.09 21.28 14.41
N LEU A 291 18.31 21.32 13.09
CA LEU A 291 19.54 20.79 12.48
C LEU A 291 20.79 21.45 13.08
N ARG A 292 20.75 22.77 13.29
CA ARG A 292 21.85 23.51 13.94
C ARG A 292 22.14 23.02 15.35
N SER A 293 21.14 22.54 16.11
CA SER A 293 21.34 22.01 17.46
C SER A 293 22.17 20.73 17.51
N TYR A 294 22.13 19.91 16.45
CA TYR A 294 22.95 18.69 16.32
C TYR A 294 24.38 18.99 15.89
N LEU A 295 24.62 20.15 15.26
CA LEU A 295 25.89 20.49 14.63
C LEU A 295 26.78 21.34 15.55
N PRO A 296 28.11 21.14 15.55
CA PRO A 296 29.01 21.94 16.38
C PRO A 296 29.06 23.40 15.89
N ALA A 297 28.46 24.31 16.67
CA ALA A 297 28.27 25.73 16.30
C ALA A 297 29.56 26.46 15.89
N LYS A 298 30.71 26.15 16.51
CA LYS A 298 32.01 26.78 16.18
C LYS A 298 32.67 26.26 14.90
N LYS A 299 32.16 25.15 14.34
CA LYS A 299 32.78 24.42 13.22
C LYS A 299 31.91 24.34 11.98
N CYS A 300 30.70 24.89 12.02
CA CYS A 300 29.71 24.81 10.96
C CYS A 300 29.07 26.17 10.68
N ARG A 301 28.80 26.46 9.41
CA ARG A 301 27.90 27.54 9.01
C ARG A 301 26.75 26.92 8.22
N VAL A 302 25.55 26.97 8.77
CA VAL A 302 24.34 26.39 8.17
C VAL A 302 23.49 27.50 7.59
N ASN A 303 23.40 27.52 6.25
CA ASN A 303 22.50 28.38 5.52
C ASN A 303 21.21 27.60 5.23
N VAL A 304 20.06 28.14 5.61
CA VAL A 304 18.75 27.49 5.46
C VAL A 304 18.02 28.17 4.30
N ALA A 305 17.44 27.39 3.39
CA ALA A 305 16.63 27.91 2.30
C ALA A 305 15.31 27.13 2.20
N THR A 306 14.18 27.85 2.06
CA THR A 306 12.82 27.30 1.97
C THR A 306 12.23 27.45 0.56
N LEU A 307 11.18 26.67 0.24
CA LEU A 307 10.59 26.49 -1.10
C LEU A 307 10.09 27.77 -1.80
N GLY A 308 9.70 28.80 -1.04
CA GLY A 308 9.38 30.12 -1.62
C GLY A 308 10.54 30.74 -2.43
N THR A 309 11.77 30.31 -2.10
CA THR A 309 13.02 30.68 -2.77
C THR A 309 13.43 29.70 -3.88
N VAL A 310 12.81 28.51 -3.94
CA VAL A 310 13.15 27.45 -4.89
C VAL A 310 12.54 27.69 -6.27
N TYR A 311 11.43 28.45 -6.37
CA TYR A 311 10.88 28.90 -7.66
C TYR A 311 11.80 29.89 -8.41
N GLU A 312 12.80 30.47 -7.75
CA GLU A 312 13.97 31.05 -8.41
C GLU A 312 14.97 29.94 -8.84
N MET A 313 14.48 28.90 -9.55
CA MET A 313 15.26 27.71 -9.95
C MET A 313 16.52 28.02 -10.79
N LEU A 314 16.64 29.25 -11.34
CA LEU A 314 17.84 29.75 -12.01
C LEU A 314 18.99 30.12 -11.05
N ARG A 315 18.70 30.41 -9.76
CA ARG A 315 19.72 30.80 -8.76
C ARG A 315 20.44 29.62 -8.10
N LEU A 316 19.89 28.40 -8.09
CA LEU A 316 20.56 27.23 -7.50
C LEU A 316 21.91 26.94 -8.18
N ARG A 317 22.04 27.16 -9.49
CA ARG A 317 23.34 27.08 -10.19
C ARG A 317 24.37 28.09 -9.67
N GLN A 318 23.94 29.29 -9.28
CA GLN A 318 24.82 30.35 -8.75
C GLN A 318 25.09 30.20 -7.24
N LEU A 319 24.13 29.69 -6.47
CA LEU A 319 24.24 29.47 -5.02
C LEU A 319 25.02 28.20 -4.67
N VAL A 320 24.80 27.12 -5.41
CA VAL A 320 25.30 25.77 -5.06
C VAL A 320 26.63 25.45 -5.76
N GLY A 321 26.98 26.19 -6.81
CA GLY A 321 28.19 26.03 -7.61
C GLY A 321 29.48 26.31 -6.83
N GLY A 322 29.91 25.36 -6.01
CA GLY A 322 31.24 25.28 -5.40
C GLY A 322 31.41 25.92 -4.02
N GLU A 323 30.39 26.58 -3.48
CA GLU A 323 30.53 27.31 -2.20
C GLU A 323 30.27 26.47 -0.94
N TYR A 324 29.56 25.35 -1.05
CA TYR A 324 29.13 24.52 0.08
C TYR A 324 29.88 23.18 0.13
N ASP A 325 30.32 22.81 1.34
CA ASP A 325 30.99 21.53 1.60
C ASP A 325 29.98 20.37 1.65
N LEU A 326 28.73 20.64 2.05
CA LEU A 326 27.62 19.69 2.08
C LEU A 326 26.31 20.39 1.69
N VAL A 327 25.47 19.65 0.97
CA VAL A 327 24.06 19.99 0.72
C VAL A 327 23.20 18.98 1.45
N VAL A 328 22.43 19.46 2.43
CA VAL A 328 21.48 18.66 3.20
C VAL A 328 20.09 18.94 2.65
N LEU A 329 19.37 17.87 2.35
CA LEU A 329 18.02 17.90 1.82
C LEU A 329 17.07 17.35 2.87
N ASP A 330 15.97 18.05 3.11
CA ASP A 330 14.83 17.38 3.71
C ASP A 330 14.31 16.25 2.82
N PRO A 331 13.68 15.22 3.42
CA PRO A 331 13.09 14.12 2.66
C PRO A 331 12.16 14.61 1.54
N TRP A 332 11.45 15.71 1.80
CA TRP A 332 10.58 16.40 0.85
C TRP A 332 11.29 16.86 -0.43
N TYR A 333 12.59 17.13 -0.37
CA TYR A 333 13.41 17.57 -1.51
C TYR A 333 14.31 16.47 -2.07
N CYS A 334 14.10 15.21 -1.67
CA CYS A 334 14.92 14.10 -2.18
C CYS A 334 14.88 14.00 -3.72
N TYR A 335 13.79 14.43 -4.35
CA TYR A 335 13.66 14.48 -5.81
C TYR A 335 14.68 15.44 -6.47
N LEU A 336 15.20 16.44 -5.74
CA LEU A 336 16.25 17.34 -6.22
C LEU A 336 17.63 16.70 -6.19
N ARG A 337 17.80 15.55 -5.53
CA ARG A 337 19.10 14.89 -5.36
C ARG A 337 19.80 14.65 -6.69
N GLY A 338 19.10 14.15 -7.71
CA GLY A 338 19.69 13.89 -9.02
C GLY A 338 20.27 15.16 -9.65
N ALA A 339 19.47 16.22 -9.72
CA ALA A 339 19.88 17.51 -10.29
C ALA A 339 21.02 18.17 -9.50
N LEU A 340 21.06 17.99 -8.17
CA LEU A 340 22.12 18.53 -7.33
C LEU A 340 23.39 17.69 -7.38
N SER A 341 23.29 16.37 -7.55
CA SER A 341 24.44 15.47 -7.66
C SER A 341 25.34 15.85 -8.83
N ASP A 342 24.73 16.23 -9.95
CA ASP A 342 25.44 16.72 -11.15
C ASP A 342 26.20 18.04 -10.90
N LEU A 343 25.80 18.81 -9.87
CA LEU A 343 26.37 20.13 -9.56
C LEU A 343 27.45 20.09 -8.48
N VAL A 344 27.25 19.32 -7.40
CA VAL A 344 28.17 19.32 -6.24
C VAL A 344 28.91 18.01 -6.02
N GLY A 345 28.51 16.94 -6.71
CA GLY A 345 28.96 15.58 -6.44
C GLY A 345 28.03 14.88 -5.45
N GLU A 346 27.68 13.64 -5.76
CA GLU A 346 26.75 12.82 -4.98
C GLU A 346 27.24 12.59 -3.53
N ASP A 347 28.55 12.51 -3.33
CA ASP A 347 29.19 12.33 -2.03
C ASP A 347 28.93 13.48 -1.04
N LYS A 348 28.58 14.66 -1.56
CA LYS A 348 28.31 15.88 -0.80
C LYS A 348 26.84 16.10 -0.48
N ILE A 349 25.96 15.22 -0.94
CA ILE A 349 24.52 15.32 -0.70
C ILE A 349 24.12 14.36 0.42
N ILE A 350 23.31 14.87 1.34
CA ILE A 350 22.74 14.09 2.43
C ILE A 350 21.24 14.35 2.44
N VAL A 351 20.44 13.29 2.34
CA VAL A 351 19.00 13.36 2.54
C VAL A 351 18.72 12.92 3.97
N LEU A 352 18.10 13.79 4.77
CA LEU A 352 17.67 13.43 6.11
C LEU A 352 16.49 12.44 6.03
N SER A 353 16.40 11.51 6.98
CA SER A 353 15.28 10.57 7.09
C SER A 353 14.41 10.96 8.30
N GLY A 354 13.08 10.98 8.20
CA GLY A 354 12.17 11.20 9.34
C GLY A 354 11.67 12.65 9.56
N ILE A 355 10.57 12.79 10.33
CA ILE A 355 9.70 13.98 10.49
C ILE A 355 10.32 15.10 11.36
N HIS A 356 9.91 16.37 11.10
CA HIS A 356 10.22 17.58 11.85
C HIS A 356 9.32 17.80 13.11
N PRO A 357 9.84 18.34 14.23
CA PRO A 357 9.04 18.78 15.38
C PRO A 357 8.26 20.08 15.12
N SER A 358 7.03 20.16 15.66
CA SER A 358 6.26 21.41 15.82
C SER A 358 5.65 21.53 17.23
N ASP A 359 5.28 22.76 17.62
CA ASP A 359 4.67 23.10 18.92
C ASP A 359 3.24 22.57 19.10
N VAL A 360 2.69 21.85 18.11
CA VAL A 360 1.31 21.31 18.13
C VAL A 360 1.26 19.79 17.86
N GLY A 361 2.40 19.10 17.99
CA GLY A 361 2.50 17.64 17.84
C GLY A 361 3.13 17.18 16.52
N VAL A 362 3.52 15.90 16.50
CA VAL A 362 4.03 15.16 15.33
C VAL A 362 2.88 14.77 14.39
#